data_AF-A0A945Z129-F1
#
_entry.id   AF-A0A945Z129-F1
#
_cell.length_a   1.000
_cell.length_b   1.000
_cell.length_c   1.000
_cell.angle_alpha   90.00
_cell.angle_beta   90.00
_cell.angle_gamma   90.00
#
_symmetry.space_group_name_H-M   'P 1'
#
loop_
_entity.id
_entity.type
_entity.pdbx_description
1 polymer ?
#
loop_
_entity_poly.entity_id
_entity_poly.type
_entity_poly.pdbx_seq_one_letter_code
_entity_poly.pdbx_strand_id
1 'polypeptide(L)' 'MVKLKKIYLKNYCGYKEHEFDFTEKGFWVTKIKPLACFCGPNGCGKSSLLQAIETVCNVYRYHD' A
#
# COMPACT_ATOMS: atom_id res chain seq x y z
N MET A 1 10.47 -9.73 8.75
CA MET A 1 9.72 -8.45 8.73
C MET A 1 9.46 -8.06 7.29
N VAL A 2 8.20 -8.14 6.85
CA VAL A 2 7.78 -7.83 5.47
C VAL A 2 7.74 -6.31 5.29
N LYS A 3 8.28 -5.80 4.16
CA LYS A 3 8.24 -4.38 3.78
C LYS A 3 7.53 -4.22 2.45
N LEU A 4 6.45 -3.43 2.43
CA LEU A 4 5.68 -3.15 1.23
C LEU A 4 6.40 -2.06 0.41
N LYS A 5 6.75 -2.37 -0.84
CA LYS A 5 7.36 -1.41 -1.78
C LYS A 5 6.29 -0.64 -2.54
N LYS A 6 5.34 -1.37 -3.11
CA LYS A 6 4.26 -0.84 -3.94
C LYS A 6 3.02 -1.70 -3.80
N ILE A 7 1.86 -1.12 -4.05
CA ILE A 7 0.60 -1.84 -4.26
C ILE A 7 -0.13 -1.23 -5.45
N TYR A 8 -0.62 -2.09 -6.33
CA TYR A 8 -1.41 -1.71 -7.51
C TYR A 8 -2.83 -2.23 -7.32
N LEU A 9 -3.80 -1.32 -7.37
CA LEU A 9 -5.22 -1.61 -7.22
C LEU A 9 -5.94 -1.41 -8.55
N LYS A 10 -6.72 -2.40 -8.95
CA LYS A 10 -7.55 -2.35 -10.15
C LYS A 10 -8.93 -2.90 -9.82
N ASN A 11 -9.97 -2.13 -10.12
CA ASN A 11 -11.37 -2.45 -9.82
C ASN A 11 -11.61 -2.91 -8.36
N TYR A 12 -10.99 -2.22 -7.40
CA TYR A 12 -11.04 -2.59 -5.98
C TYR A 12 -11.68 -1.47 -5.15
N CYS A 13 -12.84 -1.74 -4.53
CA CYS A 13 -13.50 -0.85 -3.55
C CYS A 13 -13.53 0.65 -3.93
N GLY A 14 -13.86 0.97 -5.19
CA GLY A 14 -13.92 2.34 -5.72
C GLY A 14 -12.64 2.82 -6.41
N TYR A 15 -11.50 2.13 -6.25
CA TYR A 15 -10.31 2.35 -7.06
C TYR A 15 -10.50 1.70 -8.43
N LYS A 16 -10.68 2.53 -9.47
CA LYS A 16 -10.69 2.05 -10.87
C LYS A 16 -9.32 1.48 -11.24
N GLU A 17 -8.29 2.29 -11.09
CA GLU A 17 -6.90 1.94 -11.31
C GLU A 17 -6.02 2.93 -10.53
N HIS A 18 -5.15 2.42 -9.65
CA HIS A 18 -4.24 3.27 -8.87
C HIS A 18 -3.00 2.50 -8.39
N GLU A 19 -1.84 3.17 -8.42
CA GLU A 19 -0.58 2.65 -7.86
C GLU A 19 -0.17 3.51 -6.67
N PHE A 20 0.15 2.88 -5.54
CA PHE A 20 0.77 3.53 -4.39
C PHE A 20 2.23 3.08 -4.25
N ASP A 21 3.15 4.05 -4.25
CA ASP A 21 4.58 3.82 -4.06
C ASP A 21 5.03 4.21 -2.64
N PHE A 22 5.47 3.21 -1.88
CA PHE A 22 5.98 3.33 -0.52
C PHE A 22 7.50 3.47 -0.47
N THR A 23 8.14 3.71 -1.62
CA THR A 23 9.57 3.99 -1.70
C THR A 23 9.87 5.47 -1.82
N GLU A 24 11.06 5.84 -1.36
CA GLU A 24 11.68 7.14 -1.53
C GLU A 24 12.95 6.96 -2.38
N LYS A 25 13.05 7.72 -3.46
CA LYS A 25 14.20 7.68 -4.37
C LYS A 25 15.33 8.54 -3.80
N GLY A 26 16.37 7.90 -3.29
CA GLY A 26 17.65 8.56 -3.02
C GLY A 26 18.58 8.55 -4.23
N PHE A 27 19.65 9.34 -4.17
CA PHE A 27 20.64 9.50 -5.25
C PHE A 27 21.31 8.18 -5.69
N TRP A 28 21.45 7.21 -4.76
CA TRP A 28 22.12 5.93 -5.01
C TRP A 28 21.36 4.70 -4.48
N VAL A 29 20.30 4.91 -3.67
CA VAL A 29 19.55 3.82 -3.02
C VAL A 29 18.07 4.19 -2.92
N THR A 30 17.19 3.25 -3.30
CA THR A 30 15.76 3.34 -3.04
C THR A 30 15.47 2.83 -1.62
N LYS A 31 14.95 3.71 -0.75
CA LYS A 31 14.59 3.35 0.63
C LYS A 31 13.07 3.20 0.77
N ILE A 32 12.63 2.40 1.74
CA ILE A 32 11.21 2.31 2.10
C ILE A 32 10.88 3.49 3.00
N LYS A 33 9.77 4.19 2.73
CA LYS A 33 9.27 5.25 3.60
C LYS A 33 9.02 4.67 5.00
N PRO A 34 9.58 5.26 6.07
CA PRO A 34 9.42 4.73 7.41
C PRO A 34 7.96 4.82 7.90
N LEU A 35 7.20 5.78 7.38
CA LEU A 35 5.80 6.00 7.67
C LEU A 35 5.08 6.48 6.40
N ALA A 36 3.91 5.90 6.12
CA ALA A 36 3.00 6.37 5.09
C ALA A 36 1.69 6.78 5.74
N CYS A 37 1.30 8.05 5.57
CA CYS A 37 0.06 8.59 6.11
C CYS A 37 -0.98 8.76 4.99
N PHE A 38 -2.17 8.17 5.17
CA PHE A 38 -3.27 8.29 4.21
C PHE A 38 -4.29 9.32 4.71
N CYS A 39 -4.33 10.48 4.05
CA CYS A 39 -5.21 11.60 4.39
C CYS A 39 -6.15 11.93 3.23
N GLY A 40 -7.36 12.41 3.54
CA GLY A 40 -8.35 12.82 2.55
C GLY A 40 -9.77 12.83 3.11
N PRO A 41 -10.78 13.27 2.33
CA PRO A 41 -12.18 13.33 2.75
C PRO A 41 -12.76 11.98 3.20
N ASN A 42 -13.85 12.00 3.96
CA ASN A 42 -14.58 10.77 4.29
C ASN A 42 -15.13 10.12 3.02
N GLY A 43 -15.11 8.78 2.97
CA GLY A 43 -15.55 8.02 1.79
C GLY A 43 -14.55 7.95 0.64
N CYS A 44 -13.37 8.61 0.70
CA CYS A 44 -12.40 8.61 -0.41
C CYS A 44 -11.56 7.31 -0.55
N GLY A 45 -11.87 6.25 0.20
CA GLY A 45 -11.21 4.95 0.07
C GLY A 45 -10.01 4.67 0.99
N LYS A 46 -9.71 5.53 1.98
CA LYS A 46 -8.57 5.33 2.91
C LYS A 46 -8.57 3.95 3.58
N SER A 47 -9.69 3.56 4.20
CA SER A 47 -9.82 2.26 4.86
C SER A 47 -9.81 1.11 3.85
N SER A 48 -10.36 1.31 2.65
CA SER A 48 -10.32 0.32 1.57
C SER A 48 -8.87 0.00 1.17
N LEU A 49 -8.00 1.00 1.05
CA LEU A 49 -6.58 0.78 0.78
C LEU A 49 -5.90 -0.05 1.87
N LEU A 50 -6.19 0.23 3.15
CA LEU A 50 -5.65 -0.56 4.26
C LEU A 50 -6.14 -2.02 4.21
N GLN A 51 -7.40 -2.26 3.86
CA GLN A 51 -7.94 -3.61 3.66
C GLN A 51 -7.26 -4.34 2.50
N ALA A 52 -6.93 -3.64 1.41
CA ALA A 52 -6.18 -4.25 0.29
C ALA A 52 -4.78 -4.67 0.73
N ILE A 53 -4.09 -3.81 1.48
CA ILE A 53 -2.77 -4.11 2.06
C ILE A 53 -2.86 -5.32 2.99
N GLU A 54 -3.86 -5.34 3.88
CA GLU A 54 -4.09 -6.48 4.78
C GLU A 54 -4.33 -7.77 4.01
N THR A 55 -5.18 -7.74 2.99
CA THR A 55 -5.52 -8.92 2.17
C THR A 55 -4.26 -9.52 1.52
N VAL A 56 -3.42 -8.68 0.92
CA VAL A 56 -2.17 -9.14 0.29
C VAL A 56 -1.16 -9.64 1.32
N CYS A 57 -1.02 -8.94 2.45
CA CYS A 57 -0.05 -9.30 3.48
C CYS A 57 -0.45 -10.53 4.31
N ASN A 58 -1.75 -10.76 4.53
CA ASN A 58 -2.24 -11.90 5.32
C ASN A 58 -1.99 -13.24 4.61
N VAL A 59 -1.90 -13.28 3.28
CA VAL A 59 -1.50 -14.50 2.55
C VAL A 59 -0.12 -14.98 3.01
N TYR A 60 0.79 -14.05 3.32
CA TYR A 60 2.15 -14.38 3.77
C TYR A 60 2.23 -14.76 5.25
N ARG A 61 1.17 -14.61 6.05
CA ARG A 61 1.17 -15.02 7.46
C ARG A 61 1.06 -16.54 7.67
N TYR A 62 0.56 -17.27 6.68
CA TYR A 62 0.34 -18.73 6.79
C TYR A 62 1.50 -19.56 6.22
N HIS A 63 2.57 -18.92 5.76
CA HIS A 63 3.73 -19.57 5.13
C HIS A 63 5.02 -19.49 5.96
N ASP A 64 4.94 -19.00 7.20
CA ASP A 64 6.04 -19.01 8.19
C ASP A 64 5.72 -19.99 9.34
#